data_AF-A0A0A0CVJ3-F1
#
_entry.id   AF-A0A0A0CVJ3-F1
#
_cell.length_a   1.000
_cell.length_b   1.000
_cell.length_c   1.000
_cell.angle_alpha   90.00
_cell.angle_beta   90.00
_cell.angle_gamma   90.00
#
_symmetry.space_group_name_H-M   'P 1'
#
loop_
_entity.id
_entity.type
_entity.pdbx_description
1 polymer ?
#
loop_
_entity_poly.entity_id
_entity_poly.type
_entity_poly.pdbx_seq_one_letter_code
_entity_poly.pdbx_strand_id
1 'polypeptide(L)' 'MSKSTEGVAQFVFDLSLPPALGPEDFIVADSNREAAGWVGHWPDWPGPAVALHGAPGAGKSHLLGIWAQRA' A
#
# COMPACT_ATOMS: atom_id res chain seq x y z
N MET A 1 36.56 -22.14 38.62
CA MET A 1 35.23 -21.52 38.46
C MET A 1 35.29 -20.63 37.22
N SER A 2 34.95 -21.17 36.04
CA SER A 2 34.98 -20.41 34.79
C SER A 2 33.60 -19.79 34.58
N LYS A 3 33.53 -18.45 34.50
CA LYS A 3 32.31 -17.74 34.09
C LYS A 3 32.29 -17.70 32.57
N SER A 4 31.34 -18.39 31.95
CA SER A 4 31.02 -18.22 30.53
C SER A 4 30.37 -16.85 30.35
N THR A 5 31.06 -15.92 29.70
CA THR A 5 30.46 -14.66 29.25
C THR A 5 29.71 -14.93 27.96
N GLU A 6 28.41 -15.21 28.06
CA GLU A 6 27.53 -15.05 26.90
C GLU A 6 27.46 -13.55 26.58
N GLY A 7 28.05 -13.15 25.46
CA GLY A 7 28.02 -11.77 24.98
C GLY A 7 26.59 -11.34 24.67
N VAL A 8 26.20 -10.15 25.12
CA VAL A 8 24.88 -9.57 24.82
C VAL A 8 24.72 -9.45 23.30
N ALA A 9 23.81 -10.23 22.72
CA ALA A 9 23.49 -10.17 21.30
C ALA A 9 22.44 -9.08 21.03
N GLN A 10 22.72 -8.20 20.05
CA GLN A 10 21.77 -7.19 19.59
C GLN A 10 20.80 -7.79 18.58
N PHE A 11 19.50 -7.71 18.87
CA PHE A 11 18.45 -8.11 17.94
C PHE A 11 18.06 -6.96 17.01
N VAL A 12 17.58 -7.30 15.82
CA VAL A 12 17.01 -6.33 14.89
C VAL A 12 15.65 -5.89 15.44
N PHE A 13 15.50 -4.59 15.61
CA PHE A 13 14.23 -3.98 15.91
C PHE A 13 13.58 -3.57 14.58
N ASP A 14 12.46 -4.20 14.22
CA ASP A 14 11.73 -3.84 13.02
C ASP A 14 11.03 -2.50 13.22
N LEU A 15 11.46 -1.50 12.44
CA LEU A 15 10.93 -0.15 12.44
C LEU A 15 9.93 0.08 11.30
N SER A 16 9.59 -0.97 10.55
CA SER A 16 8.68 -0.89 9.43
C SER A 16 7.29 -0.52 9.92
N LEU A 17 6.79 0.63 9.49
CA LEU A 17 5.40 1.01 9.69
C LEU A 17 4.54 0.39 8.58
N PRO A 18 3.29 -0.02 8.89
CA PRO A 18 2.37 -0.41 7.84
C PRO A 18 2.18 0.77 6.87
N PRO A 19 2.07 0.52 5.55
CA PRO A 19 1.83 1.57 4.60
C PRO A 19 0.46 2.21 4.86
N ALA A 20 0.42 3.54 4.86
CA ALA A 20 -0.82 4.30 4.94
C ALA A 20 -1.48 4.31 3.55
N LEU A 21 -2.40 3.35 3.33
CA LEU A 21 -3.07 3.14 2.05
C LEU A 21 -4.49 3.73 2.02
N GLY A 22 -4.76 4.74 2.88
CA GLY A 22 -6.04 5.44 2.92
C GLY A 22 -6.21 6.40 1.75
N PRO A 23 -7.45 6.81 1.41
CA PRO A 23 -7.71 7.83 0.41
C PRO A 23 -7.12 9.20 0.79
N GLU A 24 -7.04 9.50 2.08
CA GLU A 24 -6.39 10.71 2.64
C GLU A 24 -4.87 10.73 2.43
N ASP A 25 -4.26 9.56 2.24
CA ASP A 25 -2.81 9.40 2.03
C ASP A 25 -2.43 9.41 0.53
N PHE A 26 -3.40 9.53 -0.38
CA PHE A 26 -3.16 9.46 -1.82
C PHE A 26 -3.32 10.83 -2.49
N ILE A 27 -2.23 11.32 -3.09
CA ILE A 27 -2.23 12.58 -3.83
C ILE A 27 -2.73 12.34 -5.26
N VAL A 28 -3.92 12.87 -5.56
CA VAL A 28 -4.47 12.87 -6.92
C VAL A 28 -3.82 13.98 -7.75
N ALA A 29 -3.25 13.59 -8.89
CA ALA A 29 -2.64 14.48 -9.88
C ALA A 29 -3.08 14.06 -11.29
N ASP A 30 -2.76 14.87 -12.30
CA ASP A 30 -3.19 14.59 -13.68
C ASP A 30 -2.74 13.22 -14.19
N SER A 31 -1.58 12.73 -13.72
CA SER A 31 -1.04 11.42 -14.10
C SER A 31 -1.79 10.21 -13.54
N ASN A 32 -2.60 10.38 -12.49
CA ASN A 32 -3.31 9.27 -11.82
C ASN A 32 -4.82 9.51 -11.65
N ARG A 33 -5.32 10.67 -12.10
CA ARG A 33 -6.72 11.10 -11.96
C ARG A 33 -7.71 10.09 -12.53
N GLU A 34 -7.45 9.57 -13.72
CA GLU A 34 -8.31 8.58 -14.36
C GLU A 34 -8.35 7.27 -13.56
N ALA A 35 -7.20 6.77 -13.12
CA ALA A 35 -7.10 5.56 -12.32
C ALA A 35 -7.81 5.70 -10.96
N ALA A 36 -7.64 6.84 -10.29
CA ALA A 36 -8.34 7.15 -9.03
C ALA A 36 -9.86 7.25 -9.24
N GLY A 37 -10.29 7.84 -10.37
CA GLY A 37 -11.70 7.91 -10.77
C GLY A 37 -12.31 6.52 -10.95
N TRP A 38 -11.64 5.63 -11.69
CA TRP A 38 -12.10 4.26 -11.88
C TRP A 38 -12.21 3.49 -10.55
N VAL A 39 -11.23 3.62 -9.67
CA VAL A 39 -11.30 3.02 -8.31
C VAL A 39 -12.49 3.57 -7.52
N GLY A 40 -12.74 4.88 -7.60
CA GLY A 40 -13.88 5.52 -6.95
C GLY A 40 -15.24 5.17 -7.53
N HIS A 41 -15.29 4.60 -8.74
CA HIS A 41 -16.53 4.23 -9.43
C HIS A 41 -17.09 2.88 -8.98
N TRP A 42 -16.35 2.10 -8.20
CA TRP A 42 -16.88 0.88 -7.58
C TRP A 42 -18.04 1.24 -6.63
N PRO A 43 -19.16 0.49 -6.60
CA PRO A 43 -19.40 -0.80 -7.27
C PRO A 43 -19.97 -0.71 -8.70
N ASP A 44 -20.17 0.49 -9.24
CA ASP A 44 -20.83 0.75 -10.53
C ASP A 44 -19.92 0.50 -11.76
N TRP A 45 -19.01 -0.46 -11.68
CA TRP A 45 -18.15 -0.81 -12.81
C TRP A 45 -18.97 -1.44 -13.95
N PRO A 46 -18.56 -1.23 -15.22
CA PRO A 46 -19.25 -1.78 -16.39
C PRO A 46 -19.15 -3.31 -16.50
N GLY A 47 -18.32 -3.94 -15.67
CA GLY A 47 -18.14 -5.38 -15.59
C GLY A 47 -17.72 -5.80 -14.18
N PRO A 48 -17.50 -7.11 -13.96
CA PRO A 48 -17.19 -7.63 -12.64
C PRO A 48 -15.80 -7.24 -12.12
N ALA A 49 -14.94 -6.69 -12.99
CA ALA A 49 -13.59 -6.24 -12.66
C ALA A 49 -13.11 -5.17 -13.65
N VAL A 50 -12.16 -4.35 -13.20
CA VAL A 50 -11.38 -3.42 -14.03
C VAL A 50 -9.89 -3.72 -13.90
N ALA A 51 -9.11 -3.44 -14.94
CA ALA A 51 -7.66 -3.65 -14.93
C ALA A 51 -6.92 -2.32 -14.70
N LEU A 52 -6.08 -2.27 -13.67
CA LEU A 52 -5.22 -1.11 -13.37
C LEU A 52 -3.77 -1.42 -13.77
N HIS A 53 -3.24 -0.71 -14.77
CA HIS A 53 -1.88 -0.90 -15.28
C HIS A 53 -1.02 0.36 -15.16
N GLY A 54 0.30 0.19 -15.13
CA GLY A 54 1.26 1.30 -15.04
C GLY A 54 2.63 0.86 -14.57
N ALA A 55 3.64 1.72 -14.77
CA ALA A 55 5.02 1.48 -14.39
C ALA A 55 5.19 1.13 -12.89
N PRO A 56 6.31 0.49 -12.49
CA PRO A 56 6.66 0.35 -11.07
C PRO A 56 6.62 1.71 -10.36
N GLY A 57 6.11 1.75 -9.13
CA GLY A 57 6.00 2.99 -8.36
C GLY A 57 4.83 3.91 -8.73
N ALA A 58 4.01 3.60 -9.74
CA ALA A 58 2.88 4.45 -10.17
C ALA A 58 1.67 4.48 -9.20
N GLY A 59 1.79 3.99 -7.97
CA GLY A 59 0.71 4.04 -6.96
C GLY A 59 -0.37 2.94 -7.08
N LYS A 60 -0.20 1.93 -7.93
CA LYS A 60 -1.17 0.83 -8.13
C LYS A 60 -1.58 0.15 -6.82
N SER A 61 -0.62 -0.22 -5.97
CA SER A 61 -0.90 -0.88 -4.69
C SER A 61 -1.67 0.02 -3.72
N HIS A 62 -1.44 1.33 -3.77
CA HIS A 62 -2.19 2.30 -2.95
C HIS A 62 -3.63 2.42 -3.42
N LEU A 63 -3.84 2.59 -4.72
CA LEU A 63 -5.17 2.63 -5.32
C LEU A 63 -5.98 1.37 -5.01
N LEU A 64 -5.36 0.19 -5.07
CA LEU A 64 -6.00 -1.07 -4.65
C LEU A 64 -6.27 -1.13 -3.15
N GLY A 65 -5.39 -0.57 -2.32
CA GLY A 65 -5.61 -0.45 -0.87
C GLY A 65 -6.81 0.44 -0.53
N ILE A 66 -7.01 1.55 -1.25
CA ILE A 66 -8.19 2.41 -1.12
C ILE A 66 -9.46 1.64 -1.50
N TRP A 67 -9.43 0.91 -2.61
CA TRP A 67 -10.55 0.08 -3.03
C TRP A 67 -10.88 -0.99 -1.98
N ALA A 68 -9.89 -1.74 -1.50
CA ALA A 68 -10.09 -2.83 -0.54
C ALA A 68 -10.68 -2.36 0.81
N GLN A 69 -10.44 -1.11 1.20
CA GLN A 69 -11.07 -0.53 2.41
C GLN A 69 -12.53 -0.13 2.19
N ARG A 70 -12.94 0.10 0.95
CA ARG A 70 -14.31 0.49 0.57
C ARG A 70 -15.18 -0.70 0.12
N ALA A 71 -14.54 -1.74 -0.40
CA ALA A 71 -15.16 -2.92 -1.00
C ALA A 71 -15.92 -3.81 -0.01
#